data_AF-A0A3D5HAW3-F1
#
_entry.id   AF-A0A3D5HAW3-F1
#
_cell.length_a   1.000
_cell.length_b   1.000
_cell.length_c   1.000
_cell.angle_alpha   90.00
_cell.angle_beta   90.00
_cell.angle_gamma   90.00
#
_symmetry.space_group_name_H-M   'P 1'
#
loop_
_entity.id
_entity.type
_entity.pdbx_description
1 polymer ?
#
loop_
_entity_poly.entity_id
_entity_poly.type
_entity_poly.pdbx_seq_one_letter_code
_entity_poly.pdbx_strand_id
1 'polypeptide(L)'
;MGQQQLLLIILGVIVVGIAVAVGITMFSDNAVSANKDAVTNDLVNLASRAQQYYRRPTALGGGQGSFTGLTADVAGLSRLTSKATNANGTYSVLTAGDGTSVELQGVGTENGTDGSQILVKMLVFADSTAVTFTN
;
A
#
# COMPACT_ATOMS: atom_id res chain seq x y z
N MET A 1 -51.03 26.22 9.49
CA MET A 1 -49.67 26.58 9.96
C MET A 1 -48.90 25.39 10.54
N GLY A 2 -49.46 24.60 11.46
CA GLY A 2 -48.75 23.43 12.03
C GLY A 2 -48.38 22.33 11.02
N GLN A 3 -49.25 22.04 10.04
CA GLN A 3 -48.96 21.00 9.02
C GLN A 3 -47.82 21.37 8.07
N GLN A 4 -47.70 22.65 7.67
CA GLN A 4 -46.60 23.11 6.80
C GLN A 4 -45.27 23.17 7.56
N GLN A 5 -45.28 23.57 8.83
CA GLN A 5 -44.07 23.54 9.66
C GLN A 5 -43.59 22.11 9.92
N LEU A 6 -44.50 21.16 10.11
CA LEU A 6 -44.13 19.74 10.26
C LEU A 6 -43.43 19.21 9.00
N LEU A 7 -43.93 19.55 7.81
CA LEU A 7 -43.35 19.10 6.54
C LEU A 7 -41.94 19.67 6.31
N LEU A 8 -41.70 20.94 6.67
CA LEU A 8 -40.38 21.55 6.54
C LEU A 8 -39.34 20.92 7.48
N ILE A 9 -39.75 20.53 8.69
CA ILE A 9 -38.87 19.81 9.63
C ILE A 9 -38.51 18.43 9.07
N ILE A 10 -39.49 17.69 8.56
CA ILE A 10 -39.26 16.36 7.98
C ILE A 10 -38.28 16.45 6.81
N LEU A 11 -38.47 17.42 5.92
CA LEU A 11 -37.56 17.65 4.80
C LEU A 11 -36.13 17.94 5.28
N GLY A 12 -35.98 18.79 6.30
CA GLY A 12 -34.67 19.11 6.90
C GLY A 12 -33.97 17.88 7.47
N VAL A 13 -34.69 17.03 8.21
CA VAL A 13 -34.12 15.80 8.81
C VAL A 13 -33.71 14.79 7.74
N ILE A 14 -34.48 14.65 6.66
CA ILE A 14 -34.12 13.76 5.53
C ILE A 14 -32.80 14.20 4.89
N VAL A 15 -32.63 15.50 4.64
CA VAL A 15 -31.40 16.04 4.03
C VAL A 15 -30.20 15.83 4.94
N VAL A 16 -30.33 16.14 6.24
CA VAL A 16 -29.23 15.93 7.21
C VAL A 16 -28.88 14.45 7.34
N GLY A 17 -29.87 13.55 7.34
CA GLY A 17 -29.65 12.11 7.41
C GLY A 17 -28.81 11.58 6.24
N ILE A 18 -29.12 12.00 5.02
CA ILE A 18 -28.34 11.61 3.83
C ILE A 18 -26.94 12.21 3.87
N ALA A 19 -26.80 13.47 4.27
CA ALA A 19 -25.50 14.14 4.36
C ALA A 19 -24.53 13.43 5.33
N VAL A 20 -25.04 12.96 6.49
CA VAL A 20 -24.23 12.19 7.45
C VAL A 20 -23.83 10.84 6.87
N ALA A 21 -24.76 10.11 6.23
CA ALA A 21 -24.48 8.81 5.64
C ALA A 21 -23.40 8.90 4.55
N VAL A 22 -23.50 9.88 3.64
CA VAL A 22 -22.51 10.13 2.59
C VAL A 22 -21.18 10.62 3.17
N GLY A 23 -21.23 11.46 4.22
CA GLY A 23 -20.03 11.91 4.92
C GLY A 23 -19.21 10.74 5.49
N ILE A 24 -19.89 9.78 6.12
CA ILE A 24 -19.23 8.59 6.69
C ILE A 24 -18.54 7.75 5.61
N THR A 25 -19.23 7.48 4.49
CA THR A 25 -18.63 6.70 3.39
C THR A 25 -17.43 7.43 2.79
N MET A 26 -17.54 8.75 2.58
CA MET A 26 -16.43 9.55 2.04
C MET A 26 -15.22 9.59 2.97
N PHE A 27 -15.41 9.65 4.28
CA PHE A 27 -14.30 9.58 5.25
C PHE A 27 -13.62 8.20 5.23
N SER A 28 -14.41 7.11 5.14
CA SER A 28 -13.87 5.76 5.02
C SER A 28 -13.05 5.59 3.73
N ASP A 29 -13.59 6.02 2.60
CA ASP A 29 -12.90 5.93 1.30
C ASP A 29 -11.61 6.76 1.27
N ASN A 30 -11.60 7.94 1.92
CA ASN A 30 -10.38 8.74 2.06
C ASN A 30 -9.33 8.04 2.93
N ALA A 31 -9.72 7.38 4.02
CA ALA A 31 -8.78 6.63 4.87
C ALA A 31 -8.15 5.45 4.09
N VAL A 32 -8.95 4.71 3.34
CA VAL A 32 -8.50 3.61 2.46
C VAL A 32 -7.54 4.13 1.39
N SER A 33 -7.89 5.21 0.70
CA SER A 33 -7.03 5.80 -0.33
C SER A 33 -5.71 6.31 0.26
N ALA A 34 -5.74 6.99 1.40
CA ALA A 34 -4.55 7.48 2.07
C ALA A 34 -3.62 6.35 2.50
N ASN A 35 -4.18 5.24 3.01
CA ASN A 35 -3.39 4.07 3.38
C ASN A 35 -2.76 3.41 2.14
N LYS A 36 -3.52 3.26 1.04
CA LYS A 36 -3.02 2.74 -0.23
C LYS A 36 -1.86 3.57 -0.78
N ASP A 37 -1.97 4.89 -0.73
CA ASP A 37 -0.91 5.80 -1.17
C ASP A 37 0.32 5.70 -0.25
N ALA A 38 0.13 5.60 1.06
CA ALA A 38 1.21 5.42 2.03
C ALA A 38 1.96 4.09 1.80
N VAL A 39 1.25 2.97 1.64
CA VAL A 39 1.85 1.66 1.33
C VAL A 39 2.61 1.70 0.01
N THR A 40 2.06 2.37 -1.00
CA THR A 40 2.72 2.55 -2.31
C THR A 40 4.02 3.34 -2.16
N ASN A 41 4.01 4.45 -1.41
CA ASN A 41 5.20 5.24 -1.15
C ASN A 41 6.29 4.46 -0.39
N ASP A 42 5.89 3.64 0.59
CA ASP A 42 6.82 2.77 1.30
C ASP A 42 7.44 1.71 0.37
N LEU A 43 6.64 1.12 -0.53
CA LEU A 43 7.14 0.20 -1.55
C LEU A 43 8.10 0.88 -2.54
N VAL A 44 7.84 2.12 -2.97
CA VAL A 44 8.76 2.88 -3.83
C VAL A 44 10.10 3.08 -3.12
N ASN A 45 10.09 3.39 -1.82
CA ASN A 45 11.31 3.50 -1.02
C ASN A 45 12.05 2.15 -0.92
N LEU A 46 11.34 1.05 -0.72
CA LEU A 46 11.93 -0.30 -0.71
C LEU A 46 12.49 -0.69 -2.09
N ALA A 47 11.82 -0.33 -3.17
CA ALA A 47 12.28 -0.57 -4.53
C ALA A 47 13.57 0.19 -4.85
N SER A 48 13.68 1.45 -4.42
CA SER A 48 14.93 2.21 -4.53
C SER A 48 16.08 1.50 -3.80
N ARG A 49 15.82 0.94 -2.61
CA ARG A 49 16.80 0.17 -1.86
C ARG A 49 17.17 -1.14 -2.55
N ALA A 50 16.21 -1.80 -3.19
CA ALA A 50 16.46 -3.00 -3.98
C ALA A 50 17.32 -2.69 -5.21
N GLN A 51 17.09 -1.57 -5.90
CA GLN A 51 17.94 -1.09 -6.99
C GLN A 51 19.35 -0.72 -6.51
N GLN A 52 19.48 -0.12 -5.33
CA GLN A 52 20.78 0.11 -4.71
C GLN A 52 21.49 -1.20 -4.37
N TYR A 53 20.77 -2.21 -3.87
CA TYR A 53 21.30 -3.55 -3.65
C TYR A 53 21.82 -4.15 -4.96
N TYR A 54 21.03 -4.10 -6.04
CA TYR A 54 21.42 -4.59 -7.37
C TYR A 54 22.75 -3.99 -7.84
N ARG A 55 22.94 -2.67 -7.72
CA ARG A 55 24.16 -1.98 -8.18
C ARG A 55 25.35 -2.14 -7.25
N ARG A 56 25.13 -2.45 -5.98
CA ARG A 56 26.19 -2.55 -4.98
C ARG A 56 26.99 -3.85 -5.14
N PRO A 57 28.33 -3.81 -4.94
CA PRO A 57 29.14 -5.01 -4.99
C PRO A 57 28.87 -6.02 -3.88
N THR A 58 29.07 -7.31 -4.18
CA THR A 58 28.89 -8.44 -3.25
C THR A 58 29.87 -8.34 -2.10
N ALA A 59 31.08 -7.82 -2.34
CA ALA A 59 32.06 -7.50 -1.31
C ALA A 59 31.53 -6.50 -0.26
N LEU A 60 30.56 -5.66 -0.64
CA LEU A 60 29.89 -4.73 0.27
C LEU A 60 28.50 -5.24 0.69
N GLY A 61 28.12 -6.48 0.40
CA GLY A 61 26.81 -7.03 0.72
C GLY A 61 25.68 -6.64 -0.25
N GLY A 62 26.02 -6.27 -1.49
CA GLY A 62 25.09 -6.05 -2.59
C GLY A 62 24.95 -7.25 -3.54
N GLY A 63 24.26 -7.01 -4.66
CA GLY A 63 23.83 -8.02 -5.63
C GLY A 63 24.72 -8.21 -6.86
N GLN A 64 25.72 -7.35 -7.10
CA GLN A 64 26.59 -7.40 -8.30
C GLN A 64 25.81 -7.54 -9.63
N GLY A 65 24.76 -6.73 -9.80
CA GLY A 65 23.91 -6.81 -10.97
C GLY A 65 22.89 -7.96 -10.92
N SER A 66 22.50 -8.40 -9.72
CA SER A 66 21.45 -9.39 -9.53
C SER A 66 20.63 -9.12 -8.27
N PHE A 67 19.36 -9.52 -8.29
CA PHE A 67 18.46 -9.53 -7.14
C PHE A 67 18.45 -10.87 -6.38
N THR A 68 19.25 -11.87 -6.78
CA THR A 68 19.24 -13.24 -6.21
C THR A 68 19.38 -13.30 -4.67
N GLY A 69 20.00 -12.29 -4.04
CA GLY A 69 20.10 -12.24 -2.57
C GLY A 69 18.89 -11.63 -1.85
N LEU A 70 17.86 -11.21 -2.59
CA LEU A 70 16.55 -10.79 -2.07
C LEU A 70 15.60 -11.98 -2.10
N THR A 71 15.80 -12.90 -1.18
CA THR A 71 14.96 -14.09 -1.00
C THR A 71 13.58 -13.74 -0.48
N ALA A 72 12.58 -14.59 -0.74
CA ALA A 72 11.21 -14.48 -0.24
C ALA A 72 11.08 -14.84 1.25
N ASP A 73 12.10 -14.49 2.05
CA ASP A 73 12.19 -14.76 3.48
C ASP A 73 12.58 -13.49 4.24
N VAL A 74 12.58 -13.59 5.57
CA VAL A 74 12.93 -12.47 6.45
C VAL A 74 14.37 -11.98 6.19
N ALA A 75 15.27 -12.89 5.79
CA ALA A 75 16.65 -12.55 5.49
C ALA A 75 16.78 -11.68 4.23
N GLY A 76 16.01 -11.98 3.17
CA GLY A 76 15.97 -11.22 1.94
C GLY A 76 15.38 -9.83 2.16
N LEU A 77 14.27 -9.73 2.89
CA LEU A 77 13.69 -8.43 3.26
C LEU A 77 14.62 -7.62 4.18
N SER A 78 15.35 -8.28 5.11
CA SER A 78 16.30 -7.63 6.00
C SER A 78 17.45 -6.92 5.28
N ARG A 79 17.73 -7.27 4.02
CA ARG A 79 18.71 -6.55 3.19
C ARG A 79 18.19 -5.20 2.68
N LEU A 80 16.88 -5.01 2.66
CA LEU A 80 16.22 -3.78 2.24
C LEU A 80 15.79 -2.94 3.44
N THR A 81 15.17 -3.56 4.44
CA THR A 81 14.62 -2.90 5.61
C THR A 81 14.75 -3.76 6.86
N SER A 82 15.09 -3.14 7.99
CA SER A 82 15.03 -3.78 9.31
C SER A 82 13.62 -3.77 9.92
N LYS A 83 12.68 -3.08 9.27
CA LYS A 83 11.28 -2.98 9.70
C LYS A 83 10.38 -3.54 8.60
N ALA A 84 9.90 -4.76 8.81
CA ALA A 84 8.93 -5.40 7.92
C ALA A 84 7.50 -4.84 8.07
N THR A 85 7.22 -4.12 9.15
CA THR A 85 5.90 -3.55 9.43
C THR A 85 6.04 -2.11 9.91
N ASN A 86 5.10 -1.26 9.50
CA ASN A 86 4.95 0.10 10.00
C ASN A 86 3.47 0.39 10.30
N ALA A 87 3.13 1.66 10.55
CA ALA A 87 1.74 2.08 10.81
C ALA A 87 0.83 2.01 9.57
N ASN A 88 1.40 1.89 8.37
CA ASN A 88 0.69 1.87 7.10
C ASN A 88 0.39 0.44 6.64
N GLY A 89 1.30 -0.51 6.92
CA GLY A 89 1.18 -1.88 6.44
C GLY A 89 2.32 -2.81 6.84
N THR A 90 2.22 -4.05 6.34
CA THR A 90 3.27 -5.07 6.41
C THR A 90 3.86 -5.31 5.03
N TYR A 91 5.17 -5.40 4.93
CA TYR A 91 5.92 -5.53 3.69
C TYR A 91 6.67 -6.86 3.66
N SER A 92 6.70 -7.49 2.50
CA SER A 92 7.38 -8.75 2.25
C SER A 92 7.96 -8.79 0.84
N VAL A 93 8.91 -9.70 0.61
CA VAL A 93 9.30 -10.10 -0.74
C VAL A 93 8.33 -11.19 -1.16
N LEU A 94 7.51 -10.92 -2.18
CA LEU A 94 6.50 -11.86 -2.67
C LEU A 94 7.14 -12.94 -3.53
N THR A 95 7.95 -12.51 -4.50
CA THR A 95 8.70 -13.40 -5.38
C THR A 95 10.18 -13.11 -5.20
N ALA A 96 10.95 -14.15 -4.86
CA ALA A 96 12.40 -14.03 -4.68
C ALA A 96 13.06 -13.43 -5.91
N GLY A 97 14.04 -12.56 -5.69
CA GLY A 97 14.74 -11.89 -6.76
C GLY A 97 15.55 -12.84 -7.62
N ASP A 98 15.67 -12.51 -8.91
CA ASP A 98 16.47 -13.23 -9.88
C ASP A 98 17.56 -12.33 -10.49
N GLY A 99 18.09 -12.68 -11.66
CA GLY A 99 19.08 -11.85 -12.38
C GLY A 99 18.55 -10.49 -12.84
N THR A 100 17.24 -10.32 -12.93
CA THR A 100 16.59 -9.23 -13.66
C THR A 100 15.56 -8.46 -12.83
N SER A 101 14.89 -9.11 -11.88
CA SER A 101 13.78 -8.53 -11.12
C SER A 101 13.61 -9.12 -9.73
N VAL A 102 12.83 -8.43 -8.89
CA VAL A 102 12.29 -8.92 -7.61
C VAL A 102 10.87 -8.37 -7.43
N GLU A 103 9.98 -9.12 -6.79
CA GLU A 103 8.63 -8.66 -6.51
C GLU A 103 8.45 -8.39 -5.01
N LEU A 104 8.09 -7.16 -4.67
CA LEU A 104 7.77 -6.72 -3.32
C LEU A 104 6.25 -6.62 -3.15
N GLN A 105 5.79 -6.90 -1.94
CA GLN A 105 4.39 -6.75 -1.56
C GLN A 105 4.27 -5.89 -0.31
N GLY A 106 3.26 -5.03 -0.29
CA GLY A 106 2.79 -4.29 0.87
C GLY A 106 1.31 -4.62 1.11
N VAL A 107 0.98 -4.97 2.35
CA VAL A 107 -0.38 -5.23 2.82
C VAL A 107 -0.76 -4.08 3.73
N GLY A 108 -1.72 -3.26 3.30
CA GLY A 108 -2.25 -2.15 4.08
C GLY A 108 -2.97 -2.59 5.35
N THR A 109 -2.97 -1.73 6.36
CA THR A 109 -3.71 -1.95 7.62
C THR A 109 -5.20 -1.67 7.49
N GLU A 110 -5.59 -0.82 6.54
CA GLU A 110 -6.99 -0.52 6.26
C GLU A 110 -7.59 -1.59 5.34
N ASN A 111 -8.83 -1.98 5.61
CA ASN A 111 -9.61 -2.80 4.70
C ASN A 111 -10.24 -1.89 3.64
N GLY A 112 -10.17 -2.30 2.36
CA GLY A 112 -10.90 -1.65 1.29
C GLY A 112 -12.41 -1.66 1.52
N THR A 113 -13.14 -0.86 0.75
CA THR A 113 -14.59 -0.68 0.86
C THR A 113 -15.39 -1.99 0.73
N ASP A 114 -14.79 -3.04 0.12
CA ASP A 114 -15.34 -4.39 -0.03
C ASP A 114 -14.98 -5.36 1.13
N GLY A 115 -14.23 -4.90 2.15
CA GLY A 115 -13.74 -5.72 3.26
C GLY A 115 -12.43 -6.48 2.99
N SER A 116 -11.92 -6.44 1.76
CA SER A 116 -10.61 -6.99 1.39
C SER A 116 -9.45 -6.14 1.90
N GLN A 117 -8.32 -6.75 2.23
CA GLN A 117 -7.11 -6.01 2.56
C GLN A 117 -6.52 -5.35 1.31
N ILE A 118 -6.01 -4.13 1.45
CA ILE A 118 -5.32 -3.42 0.36
C ILE A 118 -3.99 -4.13 0.08
N LEU A 119 -3.86 -4.79 -1.07
CA LEU A 119 -2.63 -5.45 -1.50
C LEU A 119 -1.97 -4.63 -2.62
N VAL A 120 -0.78 -4.11 -2.34
CA VAL A 120 0.05 -3.42 -3.34
C VAL A 120 1.24 -4.31 -3.66
N LYS A 121 1.43 -4.62 -4.94
CA LYS A 121 2.59 -5.35 -5.44
C LYS A 121 3.46 -4.42 -6.26
N MET A 122 4.77 -4.57 -6.12
CA MET A 122 5.74 -3.78 -6.87
C MET A 122 6.82 -4.69 -7.42
N LEU A 123 6.84 -4.81 -8.74
CA LEU A 123 7.90 -5.48 -9.47
C LEU A 123 9.04 -4.48 -9.69
N VAL A 124 10.25 -4.84 -9.26
CA VAL A 124 11.42 -3.96 -9.31
C VAL A 124 12.43 -4.55 -10.28
N PHE A 125 12.85 -3.74 -11.25
CA PHE A 125 13.94 -4.00 -12.16
C PHE A 125 15.14 -3.08 -11.84
N ALA A 126 16.27 -3.28 -12.52
CA ALA A 126 17.50 -2.52 -12.31
C ALA A 126 17.36 -0.99 -12.53
N ASP A 127 16.43 -0.58 -13.40
CA ASP A 127 16.22 0.79 -13.86
C ASP A 127 14.76 1.24 -13.82
N SER A 128 13.83 0.32 -13.57
CA SER A 128 12.39 0.58 -13.61
C SER A 128 11.63 -0.18 -12.52
N THR A 129 10.41 0.23 -12.26
CA THR A 129 9.51 -0.42 -11.30
C THR A 129 8.09 -0.43 -11.88
N ALA A 130 7.36 -1.53 -11.72
CA ALA A 130 5.97 -1.64 -12.08
C ALA A 130 5.12 -1.87 -10.83
N VAL A 131 4.07 -1.07 -10.64
CA VAL A 131 3.14 -1.21 -9.50
C VAL A 131 1.86 -1.87 -9.99
N THR A 132 1.43 -2.91 -9.28
CA THR A 132 0.16 -3.60 -9.52
C THR A 132 -0.66 -3.57 -8.24
N PHE A 133 -1.91 -3.17 -8.35
CA PHE A 133 -2.86 -3.20 -7.24
C PHE A 133 -3.70 -4.47 -7.32
N THR A 134 -3.89 -5.14 -6.19
CA THR A 134 -4.85 -6.24 -6.05
C THR A 134 -5.78 -5.88 -4.90
N ASN A 135 -7.09 -5.96 -5.15
CA ASN A 135 -8.15 -5.69 -4.18
C ASN A 135 -8.97 -6.97 -4.01
#